data_AF-K8PAL4-F1
#
_entry.id   AF-K8PAL4-F1
#
_cell.length_a   1.000
_cell.length_b   1.000
_cell.length_c   1.000
_cell.angle_alpha   90.00
_cell.angle_beta   90.00
_cell.angle_gamma   90.00
#
_symmetry.space_group_name_H-M   'P 1'
#
loop_
_entity.id
_entity.type
_entity.pdbx_description
1 polymer ?
#
loop_
_entity_poly.entity_id
_entity_poly.type
_entity_poly.pdbx_seq_one_letter_code
_entity_poly.pdbx_strand_id
1 'polypeptide(L)' 'MRSNNDVEYLTAAQVRARFGGTSRMWLHRRIAKDDFPAPVTFGGRYRHFKLSEIEAWEANMIKRGIKAASIIASKK' A
#
# COMPACT_ATOMS: atom_id res chain seq x y z
N MET A 1 -2.70 -19.32 -15.54
CA MET A 1 -3.36 -18.00 -15.60
C MET A 1 -4.27 -17.89 -14.40
N ARG A 2 -4.02 -16.98 -13.45
CA ARG A 2 -4.94 -16.73 -12.33
C ARG A 2 -6.03 -15.79 -12.83
N SER A 3 -7.22 -16.34 -13.11
CA SER A 3 -8.44 -15.59 -13.39
C SER A 3 -9.20 -15.47 -12.05
N ASN A 4 -9.11 -14.31 -11.38
CA ASN A 4 -10.12 -13.25 -11.30
C ASN A 4 -11.30 -13.53 -10.33
N ASN A 5 -11.07 -13.33 -9.02
CA ASN A 5 -11.95 -12.59 -8.07
C ASN A 5 -11.57 -12.75 -6.59
N ASP A 6 -10.44 -13.40 -6.27
CA ASP A 6 -10.00 -13.49 -4.88
C ASP A 6 -9.62 -12.11 -4.36
N VAL A 7 -10.36 -11.65 -3.34
CA VAL A 7 -10.04 -10.40 -2.65
C VAL A 7 -8.75 -10.61 -1.86
N GLU A 8 -7.63 -10.21 -2.45
CA GLU A 8 -6.32 -10.34 -1.82
C GLU A 8 -6.07 -9.19 -0.85
N TYR A 9 -5.64 -9.56 0.36
CA TYR A 9 -5.28 -8.62 1.41
C TYR A 9 -3.79 -8.68 1.73
N LEU A 10 -3.17 -7.51 1.81
CA LEU A 10 -1.79 -7.35 2.27
C LEU A 10 -1.77 -6.95 3.74
N THR A 11 -0.88 -7.56 4.51
CA THR A 11 -0.53 -7.09 5.86
C THR A 11 0.25 -5.79 5.80
N ALA A 12 0.23 -5.02 6.89
CA ALA A 12 1.08 -3.83 7.03
C ALA A 12 2.58 -4.09 6.80
N ALA A 13 3.07 -5.33 6.97
CA ALA A 13 4.45 -5.68 6.65
C ALA A 13 4.67 -5.81 5.14
N GLN A 14 3.78 -6.51 4.44
CA GLN A 14 3.84 -6.67 2.98
C GLN A 14 3.69 -5.33 2.25
N VAL A 15 2.77 -4.46 2.71
CA VAL A 15 2.61 -3.11 2.15
C VAL A 15 3.93 -2.32 2.22
N ARG A 16 4.59 -2.32 3.38
CA ARG A 16 5.87 -1.60 3.53
C ARG A 16 6.98 -2.20 2.66
N ALA A 17 7.04 -3.52 2.57
CA ALA A 17 8.00 -4.20 1.70
C ALA A 17 7.81 -3.81 0.22
N ARG A 18 6.54 -3.70 -0.24
CA ARG A 18 6.21 -3.24 -1.60
C ARG A 18 6.75 -1.85 -1.90
N PHE A 19 6.69 -0.93 -0.92
CA PHE A 19 7.19 0.44 -1.05
C PHE A 19 8.68 0.61 -0.69
N GLY A 20 9.52 -0.42 -0.88
CA GLY A 20 10.96 -0.32 -0.62
C GLY A 20 11.35 -0.46 0.85
N GLY A 21 10.56 -1.18 1.65
CA GLY A 21 10.89 -1.46 3.05
C GLY A 21 10.65 -0.28 3.99
N THR A 22 9.60 0.51 3.76
CA THR A 22 9.34 1.71 4.57
C THR A 22 9.07 1.40 6.06
N SER A 23 9.27 2.41 6.90
CA SER A 23 9.01 2.29 8.34
C SER A 23 7.53 2.20 8.65
N ARG A 24 7.19 1.63 9.81
CA ARG A 24 5.79 1.61 10.30
C ARG A 24 5.20 3.01 10.44
N MET A 25 6.03 4.00 10.79
CA MET A 25 5.61 5.40 10.92
C MET A 25 5.24 6.03 9.58
N TRP A 26 5.90 5.64 8.49
CA TRP A 26 5.51 6.08 7.14
C TRP A 26 4.07 5.67 6.82
N LEU A 27 3.74 4.40 7.03
CA LEU A 27 2.40 3.88 6.78
C LEU A 27 1.37 4.53 7.71
N HIS A 28 1.73 4.76 8.97
CA HIS A 28 0.84 5.43 9.93
C HIS A 28 0.51 6.87 9.51
N ARG A 29 1.51 7.65 9.09
CA ARG A 29 1.32 9.05 8.64
C ARG A 29 0.44 9.14 7.41
N ARG A 30 0.57 8.20 6.48
CA ARG A 30 -0.25 8.15 5.26
C ARG A 30 -1.73 7.88 5.57
N ILE A 31 -1.99 6.86 6.39
CA ILE A 31 -3.35 6.57 6.87
C ILE A 31 -3.93 7.77 7.62
N ALA A 32 -3.14 8.45 8.47
CA ALA A 32 -3.60 9.62 9.22
C ALA A 32 -3.89 10.85 8.34
N LYS A 33 -3.25 10.96 7.16
CA LYS A 33 -3.52 12.02 6.18
C LYS A 33 -4.71 11.70 5.27
N ASP A 34 -5.34 10.54 5.46
CA ASP A 34 -6.38 10.01 4.58
C ASP A 34 -5.94 9.95 3.10
N ASP A 35 -4.62 9.83 2.89
CA ASP A 35 -4.01 9.88 1.57
C ASP A 35 -3.71 8.50 1.01
N PHE A 36 -4.13 7.43 1.69
CA PHE A 36 -3.74 6.05 1.44
C PHE A 36 -4.89 5.08 1.78
N PRO A 37 -4.99 3.89 1.14
CA PRO A 37 -6.04 2.92 1.44
C PRO A 37 -6.26 2.66 2.92
N ALA A 38 -7.53 2.70 3.33
CA ALA A 38 -7.91 2.44 4.70
C ALA A 38 -7.69 0.96 5.05
N PRO A 39 -7.11 0.66 6.23
CA PRO A 39 -6.95 -0.73 6.66
C PRO A 39 -8.29 -1.34 7.06
N VAL A 40 -8.50 -2.59 6.67
CA VAL A 40 -9.55 -3.48 7.17
C VAL A 40 -9.02 -4.28 8.35
N THR A 41 -9.81 -4.42 9.40
CA THR A 41 -9.51 -5.28 10.56
C THR A 41 -10.49 -6.45 10.60
N PHE A 42 -9.97 -7.68 10.70
CA PHE A 42 -10.78 -8.89 10.82
C PHE A 42 -10.97 -9.28 12.30
N GLY A 43 -11.43 -8.34 13.13
CA GLY A 43 -11.64 -8.58 14.57
C GLY A 43 -10.36 -8.67 15.42
N GLY A 44 -9.19 -8.37 14.86
CA GLY A 44 -7.90 -8.40 15.55
C GLY A 44 -7.11 -7.08 15.46
N ARG A 45 -5.91 -7.08 16.06
CA ARG A 45 -5.00 -5.90 16.05
C ARG A 45 -4.31 -5.67 14.70
N TYR A 46 -4.33 -6.66 13.81
CA TYR A 46 -3.63 -6.60 12.53
C TYR A 46 -4.43 -5.85 11.47
N ARG A 47 -3.74 -4.93 10.81
CA ARG A 47 -4.26 -4.13 9.71
C ARG A 47 -3.99 -4.86 8.39
N HIS A 48 -5.05 -5.00 7.60
CA HIS A 48 -5.03 -5.61 6.28
C HIS A 48 -5.45 -4.56 5.26
N PHE A 49 -4.87 -4.59 4.07
CA PHE A 49 -5.14 -3.63 3.02
C PHE A 49 -5.53 -4.39 1.77
N LYS A 50 -6.61 -3.99 1.11
CA LYS A 50 -6.97 -4.62 -0.17
C LYS A 50 -5.91 -4.30 -1.19
N LEU A 51 -5.40 -5.34 -1.86
CA LEU A 51 -4.38 -5.18 -2.90
C LEU A 51 -4.87 -4.24 -4.00
N SER A 52 -6.12 -4.39 -4.43
CA SER A 52 -6.74 -3.56 -5.47
C SER A 52 -6.78 -2.07 -5.13
N GLU A 53 -6.98 -1.72 -3.85
CA GLU A 53 -6.98 -0.32 -3.40
C GLU A 53 -5.57 0.25 -3.39
N ILE A 54 -4.57 -0.56 -3.04
CA ILE A 54 -3.16 -0.17 -3.12
C ILE A 54 -2.76 0.08 -4.58
N GLU A 55 -3.14 -0.81 -5.49
CA GLU A 55 -2.84 -0.66 -6.92
C GLU A 55 -3.53 0.57 -7.53
N ALA A 56 -4.80 0.80 -7.17
CA ALA A 56 -5.52 2.01 -7.57
C ALA A 56 -4.84 3.28 -7.05
N TRP A 57 -4.35 3.24 -5.81
CA TRP A 57 -3.59 4.35 -5.22
C TRP A 57 -2.26 4.59 -5.95
N GLU A 58 -1.50 3.53 -6.24
CA GLU A 58 -0.25 3.60 -7.00
C GLU A 58 -0.48 4.25 -8.38
N ALA A 59 -1.53 3.81 -9.09
CA ALA A 59 -1.91 4.40 -10.37
C ALA A 59 -2.27 5.89 -10.25
N ASN A 60 -2.95 6.28 -9.17
CA ASN A 60 -3.28 7.68 -8.89
C ASN A 60 -2.02 8.53 -8.59
N MET A 61 -1.03 7.97 -7.88
CA MET A 61 0.25 8.67 -7.63
C MET A 61 1.01 8.93 -8.93
N ILE A 62 1.04 7.94 -9.84
CA ILE A 62 1.63 8.08 -11.17
C ILE A 62 0.93 9.19 -11.96
N LYS A 63 -0.42 9.20 -11.97
CA LYS A 63 -1.22 10.27 -12.62
C LYS A 63 -0.94 11.66 -12.05
N ARG A 64 -0.72 11.77 -10.74
CA ARG A 64 -0.42 13.06 -10.07
C ARG A 64 1.01 13.56 -10.35
N GLY A 65 1.79 12.87 -11.17
CA GLY A 65 3.15 13.27 -11.54
C GLY A 65 4.19 13.03 -10.44
N ILE A 66 3.81 12.33 -9.35
CA ILE A 66 4.78 11.83 -8.39
C ILE A 66 5.47 10.66 -9.08
N LYS A 67 6.62 10.93 -9.71
CA LYS A 67 7.40 9.92 -10.44
C LYS A 67 7.55 8.68 -9.57
N ALA A 68 7.09 7.51 -10.07
CA ALA A 68 7.25 6.22 -9.40
C ALA A 68 8.70 5.93 -8.96
N ALA A 69 9.68 6.54 -9.65
CA ALA A 69 11.08 6.54 -9.28
C ALA A 69 11.35 7.06 -7.85
N SER A 70 10.61 8.05 -7.32
CA SER A 70 10.83 8.54 -5.94
C SER A 70 10.19 7.64 -4.86
N ILE A 71 9.29 6.74 -5.26
CA ILE A 71 8.63 5.80 -4.35
C ILE A 71 9.43 4.49 -4.23
N ILE A 72 10.21 4.13 -5.26
CA ILE A 72 10.95 2.86 -5.35
C ILE A 72 12.48 3.06 -5.25
N ALA A 73 13.02 4.26 -5.47
CA ALA A 73 14.46 4.49 -5.44
C ALA A 73 15.02 4.62 -4.00
N SER A 74 15.36 3.48 -3.42
CA SER A 74 16.67 3.29 -2.81
C SER A 74 17.03 1.81 -2.89
N LYS A 75 17.50 1.40 -4.06
CA LYS A 75 18.28 0.16 -4.20
C LYS A 75 19.58 0.53 -4.91
N LYS A 76 20.59 0.84 -4.10
CA LYS A 76 22.00 0.74 -4.48
C LYS A 76 22.57 -0.47 -3.77
#